data_AF-A0A1X3D103-F1
#
_entry.id   AF-A0A1X3D103-F1
#
_cell.length_a   1.000
_cell.length_b   1.000
_cell.length_c   1.000
_cell.angle_alpha   90.00
_cell.angle_beta   90.00
_cell.angle_gamma   90.00
#
_symmetry.space_group_name_H-M   'P 1'
#
loop_
_entity.id
_entity.type
_entity.pdbx_description
1 polymer ?
#
loop_
_entity_poly.entity_id
_entity_poly.type
_entity_poly.pdbx_seq_one_letter_code
_entity_poly.pdbx_strand_id
1 'polypeptide(L)'
;YIMGDTVWTADVNKALNRYKPDYLIMNTGYALISGISDGIIMGTADVLKASQAMPKAKIITVHMDTVNHTAVSRADMRKFIRGQGIESRVSVPEDGETVKLD
;
A
#
# COMPACT_ATOMS: atom_id res chain seq x y z
N TYR A 1 -10.10 5.60 -1.87
CA TYR A 1 -9.06 6.63 -2.07
C TYR A 1 -7.90 5.99 -2.81
N ILE A 2 -7.68 6.42 -4.06
CA ILE A 2 -6.48 6.04 -4.83
C ILE A 2 -5.39 7.03 -4.44
N MET A 3 -4.32 6.53 -3.82
CA MET A 3 -3.30 7.40 -3.20
C MET A 3 -2.25 7.88 -4.20
N GLY A 4 -2.05 7.13 -5.30
CA GLY A 4 -1.08 7.45 -6.34
C GLY A 4 0.37 7.27 -5.91
N ASP A 5 1.29 7.75 -6.73
CA ASP A 5 2.72 7.73 -6.46
C ASP A 5 3.08 8.85 -5.47
N THR A 6 3.19 8.45 -4.20
CA THR A 6 3.60 9.32 -3.11
C THR A 6 4.29 8.49 -2.03
N VAL A 7 5.20 9.12 -1.29
CA VAL A 7 5.61 8.64 0.04
C VAL A 7 4.59 9.07 1.10
N TRP A 8 4.73 8.60 2.33
CA TRP A 8 3.85 9.07 3.41
C TRP A 8 4.13 10.52 3.82
N THR A 9 3.21 11.42 3.50
CA THR A 9 3.35 12.86 3.81
C THR A 9 2.25 13.38 4.74
N ALA A 10 2.34 14.66 5.13
CA ALA A 10 1.27 15.34 5.86
C ALA A 10 -0.04 15.43 5.04
N ASP A 11 0.04 15.49 3.71
CA ASP A 11 -1.15 15.59 2.87
C ASP A 11 -1.91 14.27 2.79
N VAL A 12 -1.21 13.13 2.87
CA VAL A 12 -1.83 11.81 3.09
C VAL A 12 -2.64 11.84 4.39
N ASN A 13 -2.04 12.29 5.50
CA ASN A 13 -2.75 12.39 6.79
C ASN A 13 -3.99 13.30 6.71
N LYS A 14 -3.87 14.47 6.06
CA LYS A 14 -5.00 15.39 5.86
C LYS A 14 -6.12 14.73 5.06
N ALA A 15 -5.80 14.01 3.98
CA ALA A 15 -6.78 13.32 3.15
C ALA A 15 -7.50 12.22 3.94
N LEU A 16 -6.77 11.37 4.67
CA LEU A 16 -7.36 10.31 5.51
C LEU A 16 -8.29 10.88 6.58
N ASN A 17 -7.85 11.93 7.30
CA ASN A 17 -8.64 12.55 8.36
C ASN A 17 -9.89 13.28 7.85
N ARG A 18 -9.78 13.94 6.69
CA ARG A 18 -10.89 14.70 6.10
C ARG A 18 -11.96 13.80 5.49
N TYR A 19 -11.54 12.81 4.71
CA TYR A 19 -12.47 12.04 3.86
C TYR A 19 -12.83 10.67 4.45
N LYS A 20 -12.05 10.16 5.42
CA LYS A 20 -12.30 8.88 6.11
C LYS A 20 -12.72 7.74 5.16
N PRO A 21 -11.94 7.45 4.11
CA PRO A 21 -12.33 6.49 3.09
C PRO A 21 -12.43 5.05 3.63
N ASP A 22 -13.40 4.29 3.15
CA ASP A 22 -13.56 2.87 3.49
C ASP A 22 -12.54 1.96 2.79
N TYR A 23 -11.99 2.42 1.65
CA TYR A 23 -11.01 1.68 0.84
C TYR A 23 -9.79 2.54 0.51
N LEU A 24 -8.59 1.98 0.71
CA LEU A 24 -7.30 2.59 0.38
C LEU A 24 -6.63 1.78 -0.73
N ILE A 25 -6.38 2.40 -1.89
CA ILE A 25 -5.62 1.79 -2.99
C ILE A 25 -4.23 2.44 -2.98
N MET A 26 -3.22 1.64 -2.67
CA MET A 26 -1.86 2.09 -2.37
C MET A 26 -0.86 1.54 -3.40
N ASN A 27 -0.02 2.41 -3.95
CA ASN A 27 1.12 2.00 -4.79
C ASN A 27 2.27 1.61 -3.87
N THR A 28 2.49 0.31 -3.67
CA THR A 28 3.32 -0.23 -2.57
C THR A 28 4.58 -0.97 -3.04
N GLY A 29 5.03 -0.68 -4.26
CA GLY A 29 6.21 -1.34 -4.83
C GLY A 29 7.54 -0.93 -4.23
N TYR A 30 7.58 0.09 -3.36
CA TYR A 30 8.80 0.62 -2.75
C TYR A 30 9.91 0.84 -3.79
N ALA A 31 9.59 1.66 -4.79
CA ALA A 31 10.47 1.95 -5.91
C ALA A 31 11.77 2.61 -5.45
N LEU A 32 12.93 2.08 -5.84
CA LEU A 32 14.25 2.59 -5.45
C LEU A 32 14.99 3.23 -6.62
N ILE A 33 15.75 4.29 -6.33
CA ILE A 33 16.66 4.95 -7.27
C ILE A 33 18.07 4.89 -6.69
N SER A 34 19.06 4.52 -7.51
CA SER A 34 20.47 4.52 -7.09
C SER A 34 20.89 5.89 -6.55
N GLY A 35 21.42 5.92 -5.33
CA GLY A 35 21.82 7.15 -4.65
C GLY A 35 20.73 7.77 -3.75
N ILE A 36 19.52 7.21 -3.72
CA ILE A 36 18.46 7.55 -2.76
C ILE A 36 18.29 6.37 -1.79
N SER A 37 18.28 6.65 -0.49
CA SER A 37 18.22 5.63 0.56
C SER A 37 16.85 4.98 0.73
N ASP A 38 15.79 5.71 0.39
CA ASP A 38 14.40 5.33 0.63
C ASP A 38 13.61 5.16 -0.66
N GLY A 39 12.44 4.53 -0.54
CA GLY A 39 11.49 4.40 -1.63
C GLY A 39 10.93 5.75 -2.10
N ILE A 40 10.79 5.94 -3.41
CA ILE A 40 10.10 7.11 -4.00
C ILE A 40 8.57 6.97 -3.94
N ILE A 41 8.07 5.78 -3.59
CA ILE A 41 6.67 5.47 -3.28
C ILE A 41 6.61 4.58 -2.03
N MET A 42 5.39 4.33 -1.55
CA MET A 42 5.13 3.52 -0.36
C MET A 42 5.62 2.07 -0.45
N GLY A 43 5.82 1.45 0.72
CA GLY A 43 6.15 0.03 0.87
C GLY A 43 5.35 -0.65 1.98
N THR A 44 5.87 -1.76 2.50
CA THR A 44 5.21 -2.57 3.54
C THR A 44 4.97 -1.80 4.85
N ALA A 45 5.94 -0.99 5.28
CA ALA A 45 5.81 -0.17 6.49
C ALA A 45 4.64 0.81 6.40
N ASP A 46 4.41 1.40 5.23
CA ASP A 46 3.29 2.32 4.99
C ASP A 46 1.94 1.60 5.00
N VAL A 47 1.88 0.35 4.53
CA VAL A 47 0.66 -0.48 4.62
C VAL A 47 0.29 -0.74 6.08
N LEU A 48 1.27 -1.08 6.94
CA LEU A 48 1.02 -1.24 8.37
C LEU A 48 0.53 0.09 8.99
N LYS A 49 1.18 1.20 8.64
CA LYS A 49 0.79 2.54 9.11
C LYS A 49 -0.61 2.92 8.67
N ALA A 50 -0.98 2.68 7.41
CA ALA A 50 -2.35 2.87 6.91
C ALA A 50 -3.36 2.03 7.68
N SER A 51 -3.02 0.77 7.95
CA SER A 51 -3.88 -0.17 8.68
C SER A 51 -4.17 0.28 10.12
N GLN A 52 -3.23 1.01 10.74
CA GLN A 52 -3.35 1.57 12.08
C GLN A 52 -4.07 2.93 12.08
N ALA A 53 -3.75 3.78 11.11
CA ALA A 53 -4.36 5.10 10.96
C ALA A 53 -5.85 5.00 10.59
N MET A 54 -6.21 4.02 9.77
CA MET A 54 -7.57 3.75 9.31
C MET A 54 -7.99 2.31 9.66
N PRO A 55 -8.29 2.01 10.94
CA PRO A 55 -8.55 0.64 11.40
C PRO A 55 -9.82 0.01 10.79
N LYS A 56 -10.73 0.84 10.26
CA LYS A 56 -11.95 0.41 9.59
C LYS A 56 -11.82 0.27 8.07
N ALA A 57 -10.78 0.86 7.47
CA ALA A 57 -10.60 0.79 6.04
C ALA A 57 -10.02 -0.56 5.61
N LYS A 58 -10.44 -1.02 4.43
CA LYS A 58 -9.79 -2.11 3.69
C LYS A 58 -8.70 -1.53 2.78
N ILE A 59 -7.61 -2.26 2.63
CA ILE A 59 -6.44 -1.82 1.86
C ILE A 59 -6.27 -2.73 0.64
N ILE A 60 -5.98 -2.13 -0.51
CA ILE A 60 -5.65 -2.81 -1.75
C ILE A 60 -4.25 -2.33 -2.16
N THR A 61 -3.31 -3.27 -2.23
CA THR A 61 -1.90 -2.99 -2.54
C THR A 61 -1.61 -3.31 -3.99
N VAL A 62 -1.05 -2.36 -4.73
CA VAL A 62 -0.77 -2.46 -6.17
C VAL A 62 0.64 -1.92 -6.48
N HIS A 63 0.97 -1.77 -7.78
CA HIS A 63 2.25 -1.23 -8.24
C HIS A 63 3.46 -2.10 -7.84
N MET A 64 3.31 -3.42 -7.96
CA MET A 64 4.34 -4.44 -7.65
C MET A 64 4.49 -5.41 -8.84
N ASP A 65 5.65 -6.03 -8.98
CA ASP A 65 6.02 -7.04 -9.99
C ASP A 65 5.82 -6.66 -11.47
N THR A 66 5.70 -5.37 -11.81
CA THR A 66 5.52 -4.92 -13.20
C THR A 66 6.72 -4.16 -13.74
N VAL A 67 7.36 -3.33 -12.91
CA VAL A 67 8.50 -2.48 -13.33
C VAL A 67 9.77 -2.88 -12.60
N ASN A 68 10.92 -2.61 -13.22
CA ASN A 68 12.22 -3.10 -12.80
C ASN A 68 12.73 -2.55 -11.45
N HIS A 69 12.20 -1.42 -10.99
CA HIS A 69 12.74 -0.66 -9.88
C HIS A 69 11.91 -0.76 -8.60
N THR A 70 10.78 -1.48 -8.62
CA THR A 70 10.04 -1.82 -7.39
C THR A 70 10.78 -2.90 -6.61
N ALA A 71 11.10 -2.62 -5.35
CA ALA A 71 11.86 -3.52 -4.49
C ALA A 71 10.99 -4.41 -3.60
N VAL A 72 9.67 -4.18 -3.56
CA VAL A 72 8.70 -5.03 -2.86
C VAL A 72 7.88 -5.82 -3.87
N SER A 73 7.89 -7.15 -3.75
CA SER A 73 7.05 -8.03 -4.57
C SER A 73 5.68 -8.30 -3.93
N ARG A 74 4.72 -8.83 -4.69
CA ARG A 74 3.47 -9.36 -4.10
C ARG A 74 3.74 -10.44 -3.06
N ALA A 75 4.75 -11.28 -3.27
CA ALA A 75 5.12 -12.34 -2.32
C ALA A 75 5.62 -11.74 -1.00
N ASP A 76 6.45 -10.69 -1.07
CA ASP A 76 6.93 -9.96 0.11
C ASP A 76 5.76 -9.30 0.86
N MET A 77 4.85 -8.65 0.12
CA MET A 77 3.67 -8.03 0.71
C MET A 77 2.78 -9.04 1.45
N ARG A 78 2.47 -10.18 0.80
CA ARG A 78 1.68 -11.26 1.41
C ARG A 78 2.34 -11.83 2.67
N LYS A 79 3.66 -12.06 2.62
CA LYS A 79 4.43 -12.51 3.79
C LYS A 79 4.37 -11.49 4.92
N PHE A 80 4.52 -10.20 4.59
CA PHE A 80 4.50 -9.11 5.55
C PHE A 80 3.14 -8.99 6.25
N ILE A 81 2.03 -8.90 5.49
CA ILE A 81 0.69 -8.70 6.07
C ILE A 81 0.24 -9.87 6.93
N ARG A 82 0.66 -11.10 6.60
CA ARG A 82 0.45 -12.29 7.45
C ARG A 82 1.22 -12.18 8.76
N GLY A 83 2.50 -11.81 8.68
CA GLY A 83 3.34 -11.62 9.87
C GLY A 83 2.84 -10.50 10.80
N GLN A 84 2.17 -9.49 10.25
CA GLN A 84 1.55 -8.40 11.01
C GLN A 84 0.11 -8.71 11.48
N GLY A 85 -0.48 -9.84 11.09
CA GLY A 85 -1.85 -10.21 11.44
C GLY A 85 -2.92 -9.29 10.83
N ILE A 86 -2.63 -8.65 9.68
CA ILE A 86 -3.56 -7.74 8.99
C ILE A 86 -4.06 -8.29 7.65
N GLU A 87 -3.74 -9.54 7.32
CA GLU A 87 -4.07 -10.16 6.03
C GLU A 87 -5.58 -10.16 5.70
N SER A 88 -6.45 -10.19 6.70
CA SER A 88 -7.91 -10.13 6.51
C SER A 88 -8.43 -8.79 5.98
N ARG A 89 -7.61 -7.72 6.06
CA ARG A 89 -7.97 -6.36 5.62
C ARG A 89 -7.16 -5.87 4.42
N VAL A 90 -6.14 -6.62 4.00
CA VAL A 90 -5.23 -6.20 2.93
C VAL A 90 -5.33 -7.16 1.75
N SER A 91 -5.84 -6.67 0.64
CA SER A 91 -5.86 -7.37 -0.65
C SER A 91 -4.57 -7.12 -1.42
N VAL A 92 -4.03 -8.18 -2.00
CA VAL A 92 -2.86 -8.16 -2.89
C VAL A 92 -3.29 -8.82 -4.22
N PRO A 93 -4.03 -8.09 -5.09
CA PRO A 93 -4.59 -8.68 -6.30
C PRO A 93 -3.52 -9.10 -7.31
N GLU A 94 -3.78 -10.19 -8.01
CA GLU A 94 -3.06 -10.58 -9.23
C GLU A 94 -3.46 -9.71 -10.43
N ASP A 95 -2.65 -9.75 -11.50
CA ASP A 95 -2.99 -9.06 -12.75
C ASP A 95 -4.30 -9.63 -13.32
N GLY A 96 -5.28 -8.75 -13.54
CA GLY A 96 -6.63 -9.11 -14.01
C GLY A 96 -7.61 -9.56 -12.92
N GLU A 97 -7.19 -9.63 -11.65
CA GLU A 97 -8.07 -9.96 -10.54
C GLU A 97 -9.08 -8.83 -10.27
N THR A 98 -10.35 -9.20 -10.04
CA THR A 98 -11.39 -8.26 -9.62
C THR A 98 -11.59 -8.32 -8.11
N VAL A 99 -11.31 -7.21 -7.42
CA VAL A 99 -11.66 -7.04 -6.00
C VAL A 99 -13.04 -6.40 -5.90
N LYS A 100 -14.01 -7.13 -5.34
CA LYS A 100 -15.34 -6.59 -5.05
C LYS A 100 -15.29 -5.73 -3.80
N LEU A 101 -15.95 -4.58 -3.87
CA LEU A 101 -16.13 -3.70 -2.72
C LEU A 101 -17.54 -3.97 -2.15
N ASP A 102 -17.60 -4.18 -0.84
CA ASP A 102 -18.85 -4.22 -0.06
C ASP A 102 -19.37 -2.80 0.19
#